data_AF-A0A8C3HKX1-F1
#
_entry.id   AF-A0A8C3HKX1-F1
#
_cell.length_a   1.000
_cell.length_b   1.000
_cell.length_c   1.000
_cell.angle_alpha   90.00
_cell.angle_beta   90.00
_cell.angle_gamma   90.00
#
_symmetry.space_group_name_H-M   'P 1'
#
loop_
_entity.id
_entity.type
_entity.pdbx_description
1 polymer ?
#
loop_
_entity_poly.entity_id
_entity_poly.type
_entity_poly.pdbx_seq_one_letter_code
_entity_poly.pdbx_strand_id
1 'polypeptide(L)' 'MTKIYGGRQRNGVMPSHFSRGSKSVARRVLQALEGLKMVEKDQDGGRKLTPQGQRDLDRIASQVAAANKKH' A
#
# COMPACT_ATOMS: atom_id res chain seq x y z
N MET A 1 -6.52 -1.85 3.44
CA MET A 1 -5.28 -2.66 3.29
C MET A 1 -5.49 -4.16 3.45
N THR A 2 -5.98 -4.68 4.58
CA THR A 2 -6.07 -6.15 4.80
C THR A 2 -7.03 -6.90 3.87
N LYS A 3 -7.97 -6.21 3.22
CA LYS A 3 -8.78 -6.77 2.13
C LYS A 3 -7.99 -6.92 0.83
N ILE A 4 -7.22 -5.89 0.49
CA ILE A 4 -6.43 -5.78 -0.75
C ILE A 4 -5.31 -6.81 -0.74
N TYR A 5 -4.60 -6.89 0.39
CA TYR A 5 -3.52 -7.85 0.61
C TYR A 5 -4.01 -9.13 1.31
N GLY A 6 -5.31 -9.44 1.20
CA GLY A 6 -5.85 -10.75 1.55
C GLY A 6 -5.78 -11.70 0.35
N GLY A 7 -6.06 -12.97 0.56
CA GLY A 7 -5.96 -13.96 -0.51
C GLY A 7 -6.66 -15.27 -0.21
N ARG A 8 -6.55 -16.22 -1.13
CA ARG A 8 -7.10 -17.57 -0.97
C ARG A 8 -6.24 -18.39 -0.01
N GLN A 9 -6.83 -18.86 1.07
CA GLN A 9 -6.16 -19.75 2.04
C GLN A 9 -6.48 -21.21 1.72
N ARG A 10 -5.45 -22.05 1.58
CA ARG A 10 -5.60 -23.51 1.48
C ARG A 10 -5.75 -24.07 2.89
N ASN A 11 -6.87 -24.75 3.16
CA ASN A 11 -7.22 -25.33 4.46
C ASN A 11 -7.02 -26.86 4.49
N GLY A 12 -5.96 -27.36 3.86
CA GLY A 12 -5.71 -28.79 3.72
C GLY A 12 -6.74 -29.47 2.82
N VAL A 13 -7.54 -30.38 3.41
CA VAL A 13 -8.59 -31.15 2.72
C VAL A 13 -9.92 -30.40 2.59
N MET A 14 -10.11 -29.32 3.36
CA MET A 14 -11.32 -28.50 3.29
C MET A 14 -11.22 -27.49 2.13
N PRO A 15 -12.36 -27.02 1.58
CA PRO A 15 -12.39 -25.99 0.56
C PRO A 15 -11.62 -24.72 0.96
N SER A 16 -11.03 -24.08 -0.05
CA SER A 16 -10.32 -22.83 0.14
C SER A 16 -11.28 -21.66 0.32
N HIS A 17 -10.98 -20.78 1.27
CA HIS A 17 -11.73 -19.54 1.50
C HIS A 17 -10.82 -18.32 1.49
N PHE A 18 -11.42 -17.14 1.33
CA PHE A 18 -10.69 -15.89 1.42
C PHE A 18 -10.29 -15.59 2.86
N SER A 19 -9.02 -15.23 3.06
CA SER A 19 -8.46 -14.81 4.33
C SER A 19 -7.86 -13.41 4.23
N ARG A 20 -8.02 -12.62 5.28
CA ARG A 20 -7.53 -11.23 5.33
C ARG A 20 -6.03 -11.21 5.55
N GLY A 21 -5.35 -10.21 4.99
CA GLY A 21 -3.95 -9.95 5.29
C GLY A 21 -3.72 -9.52 6.74
N SER A 22 -2.47 -9.59 7.19
CA SER A 22 -2.08 -9.24 8.56
C SER A 22 -2.43 -7.80 8.94
N LYS A 23 -3.17 -7.64 10.04
CA LYS A 23 -3.56 -6.32 10.57
C LYS A 23 -2.38 -5.58 11.20
N SER A 24 -1.47 -6.29 11.88
CA SER A 24 -0.33 -5.68 12.59
C SER A 24 0.66 -5.07 11.61
N VAL A 25 1.00 -5.81 10.55
CA VAL A 25 1.90 -5.35 9.48
C VAL A 25 1.28 -4.14 8.77
N ALA A 26 0.01 -4.26 8.34
CA ALA A 26 -0.67 -3.16 7.66
C ALA A 26 -0.71 -1.87 8.49
N ARG A 27 -0.92 -1.96 9.81
CA ARG A 27 -0.91 -0.80 10.71
C ARG A 27 0.49 -0.20 10.84
N ARG A 28 1.52 -1.02 11.09
CA ARG A 28 2.89 -0.56 11.29
C ARG A 28 3.46 0.12 10.05
N VAL A 29 3.22 -0.44 8.86
CA VAL A 29 3.65 0.17 7.58
C VAL A 29 3.04 1.57 7.41
N LEU A 30 1.74 1.72 7.68
CA LEU A 30 1.07 3.02 7.55
C LEU A 30 1.57 4.04 8.59
N GLN A 31 1.85 3.60 9.81
CA GLN A 31 2.44 4.47 10.85
C GLN A 31 3.88 4.90 10.49
N ALA A 32 4.67 4.00 9.90
CA ALA A 32 6.01 4.33 9.43
C ALA A 32 5.97 5.35 8.28
N LEU A 33 5.05 5.19 7.33
CA LEU A 33 4.86 6.15 6.23
C LEU A 33 4.33 7.51 6.70
N GLU A 34 3.53 7.55 7.78
CA GLU A 34 3.18 8.79 8.47
C GLU A 34 4.41 9.47 9.08
N GLY A 35 5.30 8.71 9.73
CA GLY A 35 6.57 9.23 10.27
C GLY A 35 7.49 9.81 9.20
N LEU A 36 7.48 9.24 7.99
CA LEU A 36 8.19 9.74 6.82
C LEU A 36 7.46 10.89 6.09
N LYS A 37 6.31 11.34 6.59
CA LYS A 37 5.47 12.41 6.01
C LYS A 37 4.98 12.14 4.57
N MET A 38 4.97 10.87 4.15
CA MET A 38 4.45 10.47 2.85
C MET A 38 2.92 10.30 2.86
N VAL A 39 2.37 9.93 4.01
CA VAL A 39 0.94 9.66 4.23
C VAL A 39 0.47 10.45 5.44
N GLU A 40 -0.78 10.90 5.43
CA GLU A 40 -1.43 11.58 6.54
C GLU A 40 -2.80 10.96 6.87
N LYS A 41 -3.30 11.27 8.07
CA LYS A 41 -4.66 10.90 8.47
C LYS A 41 -5.65 11.82 7.76
N ASP A 42 -6.71 11.22 7.23
CA ASP A 42 -7.80 12.01 6.66
C ASP A 42 -8.84 12.39 7.73
N GLN A 43 -9.53 13.51 7.52
CA GLN A 43 -10.56 14.00 8.44
C GLN A 43 -11.80 13.10 8.41
N ASP A 44 -12.14 12.57 7.24
CA ASP A 44 -13.24 11.62 7.03
C ASP A 44 -12.89 10.19 7.47
N GLY A 45 -11.70 10.01 8.04
CA GLY A 45 -11.16 8.73 8.48
C GLY A 45 -10.26 8.06 7.44
N GLY A 46 -9.53 7.03 7.89
CA GLY A 46 -8.52 6.39 7.06
C GLY A 46 -7.25 7.23 6.90
N ARG A 47 -6.60 7.10 5.76
CA ARG A 47 -5.31 7.72 5.45
C ARG A 47 -5.23 8.07 3.97
N LYS A 48 -4.63 9.22 3.66
CA LYS A 48 -4.40 9.71 2.31
C LYS A 48 -2.93 10.05 2.09
N LEU A 49 -2.50 10.13 0.83
CA LEU A 49 -1.17 10.62 0.48
C LEU A 49 -1.07 12.11 0.82
N THR A 50 0.09 12.54 1.32
CA THR A 50 0.38 13.96 1.43
C THR A 50 0.67 14.55 0.05
N PRO A 51 0.52 15.87 -0.14
CA PRO A 51 0.94 16.52 -1.39
C PRO A 51 2.43 16.30 -1.70
N GLN A 52 3.27 16.17 -0.67
CA GLN A 52 4.69 15.82 -0.83
C GLN A 52 4.85 14.38 -1.32
N GLY A 53 4.16 13.42 -0.69
CA GLY A 53 4.19 12.02 -1.08
C GLY A 53 3.75 11.80 -2.52
N GLN A 54 2.73 12.52 -2.98
CA GLN A 54 2.29 12.46 -4.37
C GLN A 54 3.39 12.93 -5.34
N ARG A 55 4.00 14.10 -5.09
CA ARG A 55 5.11 14.62 -5.92
C ARG A 55 6.29 13.66 -6.00
N ASP A 56 6.64 13.02 -4.89
CA ASP A 56 7.78 12.10 -4.84
C ASP A 56 7.49 10.81 -5.64
N LEU A 57 6.26 10.30 -5.56
CA LEU A 57 5.82 9.16 -6.38
C LEU A 57 5.80 9.51 -7.87
N ASP A 58 5.32 10.69 -8.24
CA ASP A 58 5.28 11.16 -9.64
C ASP A 58 6.68 11.35 -10.22
N ARG A 59 7.62 11.86 -9.41
CA ARG A 59 9.03 11.98 -9.82
C ARG A 59 9.62 10.61 -10.14
N ILE A 60 9.41 9.61 -9.28
CA ILE A 60 9.88 8.23 -9.52
C ILE A 60 9.21 7.65 -10.76
N ALA A 61 7.90 7.83 -10.93
CA ALA A 61 7.17 7.36 -12.10
C ALA A 61 7.75 7.92 -13.41
N SER A 62 8.06 9.22 -13.45
CA SER A 62 8.68 9.86 -14.62
C SER A 62 10.07 9.28 -14.95
N GLN A 63 10.88 8.99 -13.94
CA GLN A 63 12.20 8.38 -14.11
C GLN A 63 12.11 6.97 -14.68
N VAL A 64 11.17 6.16 -14.16
CA VAL A 64 10.91 4.80 -14.65
C VAL A 64 10.42 4.83 -16.11
N ALA A 65 9.50 5.74 -16.44
CA ALA A 65 9.00 5.90 -17.80
C ALA A 65 10.12 6.30 -18.78
N ALA A 66 11.00 7.22 -18.39
CA ALA A 66 12.13 7.65 -19.21
C ALA A 66 13.16 6.53 -19.43
N ALA A 67 13.39 5.69 -18.41
CA ALA A 67 14.28 4.53 -18.54
C ALA A 67 13.75 3.50 -19.53
N ASN A 68 12.44 3.22 -19.52
CA ASN A 68 11.81 2.24 -20.40
C ASN A 68 11.69 2.71 -21.87
N LYS A 69 11.75 4.02 -22.13
CA LYS A 69 11.64 4.60 -23.48
C LYS A 69 12.93 4.51 -24.30
N LYS A 70 14.02 3.96 -23.74
CA LYS A 70 15.33 3.83 -24.41
C LYS A 70 15.46 2.58 -25.30
N HIS A 71 14.34 2.05 -25.80
CA HIS A 71 14.30 0.98 -26.80
C HIS A 71 13.57 1.46 -28.05
#